data_AF-A0A1G1FQI9-F1
#
_entry.id   AF-A0A1G1FQI9-F1
#
_cell.length_a   1.000
_cell.length_b   1.000
_cell.length_c   1.000
_cell.angle_alpha   90.00
_cell.angle_beta   90.00
_cell.angle_gamma   90.00
#
_symmetry.space_group_name_H-M   'P 1'
#
loop_
_entity.id
_entity.type
_entity.pdbx_description
1 polymer ?
#
loop_
_entity_poly.entity_id
_entity_poly.type
_entity_poly.pdbx_seq_one_letter_code
_entity_poly.pdbx_strand_id
1 'polypeptide(L)'
;MNDTLDKIVADYRDNGGNVISLLQETQEAFGYIPREAVDYFSAQLGIAPSRFYGVATFYSQFRLNPTGKNKIIACCGTACHVRGAERILSGIKRELSLAEEEETTQDKEFTVEKVACLGFCSFAPVVLINGEVHGKTNADPILKEIRKLKNK
;
A
#
# COMPACT_ATOMS: atom_id res chain seq x y z
N MET A 1 2.02 -9.52 19.25
CA MET A 1 0.95 -9.57 18.22
C MET A 1 -0.41 -9.56 18.88
N ASN A 2 -0.73 -10.54 19.73
CA ASN A 2 -2.01 -10.62 20.42
C ASN A 2 -2.37 -9.35 21.22
N ASP A 3 -1.44 -8.79 22.00
CA ASP A 3 -1.68 -7.54 22.75
C ASP A 3 -2.09 -6.35 21.86
N THR A 4 -1.59 -6.31 20.62
CA THR A 4 -1.96 -5.26 19.66
C THR A 4 -3.35 -5.53 19.08
N LEU A 5 -3.65 -6.78 18.74
CA LEU A 5 -4.97 -7.18 18.24
C LEU A 5 -6.06 -6.99 19.31
N ASP A 6 -5.73 -7.20 20.58
CA ASP A 6 -6.63 -6.95 21.71
C ASP A 6 -7.03 -5.48 21.82
N LYS A 7 -6.07 -4.57 21.63
CA LYS A 7 -6.34 -3.13 21.61
C LYS A 7 -7.26 -2.76 20.45
N ILE A 8 -6.97 -3.24 19.24
CA ILE A 8 -7.80 -3.00 18.06
C ILE A 8 -9.24 -3.53 18.26
N VAL A 9 -9.39 -4.70 18.90
CA VAL A 9 -10.71 -5.27 19.22
C VAL A 9 -11.44 -4.45 20.28
N ALA A 10 -10.73 -3.94 21.29
CA ALA A 10 -11.32 -3.07 22.30
C ALA A 10 -11.81 -1.75 21.67
N ASP A 11 -10.97 -1.09 20.87
CA ASP A 11 -11.30 0.16 20.17
C ASP A 11 -12.49 -0.04 19.21
N TYR A 12 -12.55 -1.18 18.53
CA TYR A 12 -13.69 -1.58 17.70
C TYR A 12 -15.00 -1.67 18.51
N ARG A 13 -14.97 -2.25 19.72
CA ARG A 13 -16.17 -2.41 20.56
C ARG A 13 -16.63 -1.06 21.13
N ASP A 14 -15.68 -0.25 21.61
CA ASP A 14 -15.99 1.00 22.31
C ASP A 14 -16.54 2.08 21.37
N ASN A 15 -16.06 2.12 20.12
CA ASN A 15 -16.43 3.16 19.16
C ASN A 15 -17.54 2.73 18.19
N GLY A 16 -18.16 1.56 18.38
CA GLY A 16 -19.12 1.00 17.40
C GLY A 16 -18.48 0.80 16.03
N GLY A 17 -17.22 0.35 16.04
CA GLY A 17 -16.36 0.22 14.87
C GLY A 17 -16.95 -0.68 13.79
N ASN A 18 -16.47 -0.50 12.56
CA ASN A 18 -16.82 -1.33 11.43
C ASN A 18 -15.58 -2.12 10.96
N VAL A 19 -15.81 -3.14 10.12
CA VAL A 19 -14.74 -4.02 9.62
C VAL A 19 -13.64 -3.22 8.89
N ILE A 20 -13.98 -2.12 8.22
CA ILE A 20 -13.01 -1.29 7.50
C ILE A 20 -12.03 -0.64 8.49
N SER A 21 -12.53 -0.01 9.55
CA SER A 21 -11.69 0.63 10.58
C SER A 21 -10.77 -0.37 11.26
N LEU A 22 -11.29 -1.53 11.62
CA LEU A 22 -10.49 -2.59 12.25
C LEU A 22 -9.39 -3.13 11.33
N LEU A 23 -9.67 -3.27 10.02
CA LEU A 23 -8.65 -3.64 9.03
C LEU A 23 -7.64 -2.51 8.77
N GLN A 24 -8.05 -1.24 8.87
CA GLN A 24 -7.15 -0.08 8.74
C GLN A 24 -6.14 -0.05 9.89
N GLU A 25 -6.59 -0.15 11.14
CA GLU A 25 -5.71 -0.17 12.30
C GLU A 25 -4.76 -1.38 12.29
N THR A 26 -5.27 -2.55 11.86
CA THR A 26 -4.43 -3.75 11.68
C THR A 26 -3.33 -3.49 10.66
N GLN A 27 -3.67 -2.90 9.51
CA GLN A 27 -2.70 -2.59 8.47
C GLN A 27 -1.71 -1.50 8.89
N GLU A 28 -2.12 -0.52 9.70
CA GLU A 28 -1.21 0.48 10.27
C GLU A 28 -0.22 -0.16 11.25
N ALA A 29 -0.69 -1.09 12.08
CA ALA A 29 0.14 -1.78 13.07
C ALA A 29 1.13 -2.77 12.45
N PHE A 30 0.73 -3.52 11.40
CA PHE A 30 1.52 -4.61 10.84
C PHE A 30 2.04 -4.36 9.42
N GLY A 31 1.61 -3.28 8.76
CA GLY A 31 1.94 -2.93 7.38
C GLY A 31 1.10 -3.66 6.31
N TYR A 32 0.39 -4.71 6.71
CA TYR A 32 -0.53 -5.55 5.93
C TYR A 32 -1.54 -6.19 6.89
N ILE A 33 -2.46 -7.01 6.38
CA ILE A 33 -3.46 -7.75 7.17
C ILE A 33 -3.04 -9.23 7.21
N PRO A 34 -2.45 -9.70 8.33
CA PRO A 34 -2.10 -11.11 8.51
C PRO A 34 -3.35 -11.98 8.57
N ARG A 35 -3.26 -13.21 8.05
CA ARG A 35 -4.32 -14.22 8.19
C ARG A 35 -4.67 -14.47 9.66
N GLU A 36 -3.64 -14.55 10.50
CA GLU A 36 -3.78 -14.76 11.95
C GLU A 36 -4.60 -13.65 12.62
N ALA A 37 -4.50 -12.40 12.14
CA ALA A 37 -5.31 -11.30 12.64
C ALA A 37 -6.79 -11.49 12.27
N VAL A 38 -7.08 -11.91 11.04
CA VAL A 38 -8.46 -12.20 10.61
C VAL A 38 -9.07 -13.35 11.41
N ASP A 39 -8.30 -14.42 11.64
CA ASP A 39 -8.74 -15.56 12.43
C ASP A 39 -9.00 -15.15 13.89
N TYR A 40 -8.13 -14.29 14.44
CA TYR A 40 -8.31 -13.70 15.77
C TYR A 40 -9.59 -12.87 15.88
N PHE A 41 -9.80 -11.94 14.96
CA PHE A 41 -11.00 -11.10 14.94
C PHE A 41 -12.27 -11.92 14.76
N SER A 42 -12.22 -12.97 13.95
CA SER A 42 -13.33 -13.88 13.76
C SER A 42 -13.74 -14.57 15.06
N ALA A 43 -12.77 -15.07 15.82
CA ALA A 43 -13.00 -15.70 17.13
C ALA A 43 -13.52 -14.69 18.17
N GLN A 44 -12.99 -13.46 18.21
CA GLN A 44 -13.34 -12.47 19.22
C GLN A 44 -14.64 -11.70 18.96
N LEU A 45 -15.03 -11.53 17.70
CA LEU A 45 -16.17 -10.70 17.30
C LEU A 45 -17.34 -11.53 16.76
N GLY A 46 -17.16 -12.85 16.56
CA GLY A 46 -18.20 -13.72 15.99
C GLY A 46 -18.52 -13.41 14.53
N ILE A 47 -17.62 -12.72 13.82
CA ILE A 47 -17.78 -12.35 12.41
C ILE A 47 -17.07 -13.41 11.56
N ALA A 48 -17.72 -13.90 10.50
CA ALA A 48 -17.11 -14.88 9.61
C ALA A 48 -15.86 -14.32 8.89
N PRO A 49 -14.77 -15.12 8.72
CA PRO A 49 -13.56 -14.68 8.01
C PRO A 49 -13.84 -14.15 6.59
N SER A 50 -14.84 -14.73 5.91
CA SER A 50 -15.27 -14.31 4.57
C SER A 50 -15.69 -12.85 4.49
N ARG A 51 -16.24 -12.28 5.58
CA ARG A 51 -16.64 -10.87 5.61
C ARG A 51 -15.42 -9.94 5.63
N PHE A 52 -14.38 -10.31 6.39
CA PHE A 52 -13.12 -9.57 6.41
C PHE A 52 -12.42 -9.64 5.07
N TYR A 53 -12.28 -10.84 4.49
CA TYR A 53 -11.66 -11.00 3.17
C TYR A 53 -12.47 -10.35 2.05
N GLY A 54 -13.80 -10.34 2.14
CA GLY A 54 -14.65 -9.61 1.20
C GLY A 54 -14.36 -8.11 1.21
N VAL A 55 -14.19 -7.51 2.39
CA VAL A 55 -13.79 -6.09 2.51
C VAL A 55 -12.36 -5.87 2.06
N ALA A 56 -11.42 -6.71 2.51
CA ALA A 56 -9.99 -6.57 2.22
C ALA A 56 -9.66 -6.73 0.73
N THR A 57 -10.40 -7.58 0.00
CA THR A 57 -10.22 -7.75 -1.45
C THR A 57 -11.01 -6.75 -2.28
N PHE A 58 -12.09 -6.18 -1.73
CA PHE A 58 -12.88 -5.16 -2.42
C PHE A 58 -12.17 -3.80 -2.45
N TYR A 59 -11.56 -3.36 -1.34
CA TYR A 59 -10.85 -2.09 -1.29
C TYR A 59 -9.37 -2.26 -1.63
N SER A 60 -8.95 -1.64 -2.73
CA SER A 60 -7.55 -1.65 -3.20
C SER A 60 -6.55 -0.98 -2.25
N GLN A 61 -6.98 -0.43 -1.12
CA GLN A 61 -6.09 0.12 -0.09
C GLN A 61 -5.54 -0.95 0.86
N PHE A 62 -6.23 -2.09 0.96
CA PHE A 62 -5.86 -3.17 1.88
C PHE A 62 -4.85 -4.11 1.24
N ARG A 63 -3.92 -4.61 2.04
CA ARG A 63 -2.82 -5.49 1.65
C ARG A 63 -2.94 -6.78 2.44
N LEU A 64 -3.06 -7.90 1.73
CA LEU A 64 -3.08 -9.23 2.34
C LEU A 64 -1.70 -9.87 2.42
N ASN A 65 -0.72 -9.29 1.73
CA ASN A 65 0.66 -9.74 1.69
C ASN A 65 1.59 -8.71 2.32
N PRO A 66 2.71 -9.12 2.92
CA PRO A 66 3.72 -8.21 3.45
C PRO A 66 4.21 -7.26 2.36
N THR A 67 4.19 -5.96 2.66
CA THR A 67 4.80 -4.94 1.81
C THR A 67 6.24 -4.69 2.23
N GLY A 68 7.04 -4.20 1.29
CA GLY A 68 8.38 -3.72 1.57
C GLY A 68 8.39 -2.47 2.43
N LYS A 69 9.56 -2.19 3.02
CA LYS A 69 9.81 -1.05 3.91
C LYS A 69 9.49 0.30 3.25
N ASN A 70 9.83 0.45 1.97
CA ASN A 70 9.60 1.66 1.20
C ASN A 70 8.46 1.44 0.19
N LYS A 71 7.39 2.25 0.28
CA LYS A 71 6.23 2.19 -0.61
C LYS A 71 6.31 3.26 -1.68
N ILE A 72 6.16 2.86 -2.93
CA ILE A 72 6.16 3.73 -4.10
C ILE A 72 4.83 3.55 -4.82
N ILE A 73 4.04 4.62 -4.97
CA ILE A 73 2.75 4.57 -5.64
C ILE A 73 2.80 5.46 -6.88
N ALA A 74 2.72 4.85 -8.07
CA ALA A 74 2.73 5.56 -9.33
C ALA A 74 1.30 5.82 -9.83
N CYS A 75 0.96 7.09 -10.08
CA CYS A 75 -0.33 7.46 -10.65
C CYS A 75 -0.34 7.16 -12.16
N CYS A 76 -1.31 6.35 -12.61
CA CYS A 76 -1.54 6.03 -14.01
C CYS A 76 -2.90 6.53 -14.52
N GLY A 77 -3.47 7.54 -13.86
CA GLY A 77 -4.68 8.21 -14.33
C GLY A 77 -4.45 8.97 -15.61
N THR A 78 -5.53 9.31 -16.32
CA THR A 78 -5.47 9.88 -17.68
C THR A 78 -4.47 11.02 -17.81
N ALA A 79 -4.49 12.00 -16.89
CA ALA A 79 -3.56 13.13 -16.90
C ALA A 79 -2.08 12.74 -16.71
N CYS A 80 -1.81 11.72 -15.89
CA CYS A 80 -0.46 11.20 -15.67
C CYS A 80 -0.02 10.30 -16.84
N HIS A 81 -0.92 9.47 -17.37
CA HIS A 81 -0.68 8.59 -18.51
C HIS A 81 -0.25 9.39 -19.74
N VAL A 82 -1.02 10.42 -20.14
CA VAL A 82 -0.68 11.27 -21.31
C VAL A 82 0.62 12.05 -21.13
N ARG A 83 1.07 12.24 -19.88
CA ARG A 83 2.35 12.89 -19.54
C ARG A 83 3.50 11.89 -19.33
N GLY A 84 3.31 10.62 -19.66
CA GLY A 84 4.36 9.61 -19.68
C GLY A 84 4.60 8.90 -18.34
N ALA A 85 3.60 8.80 -17.47
CA ALA A 85 3.73 8.07 -16.19
C ALA A 85 4.14 6.60 -16.36
N GLU A 86 3.81 5.95 -17.47
CA GLU A 86 4.27 4.58 -17.76
C GLU A 86 5.79 4.50 -17.84
N ARG A 87 6.46 5.49 -18.44
CA ARG A 87 7.92 5.53 -18.51
C ARG A 87 8.54 5.63 -17.12
N ILE A 88 7.89 6.35 -16.22
CA ILE A 88 8.32 6.47 -14.81
C ILE A 88 8.17 5.11 -14.14
N LEU A 89 6.99 4.47 -14.25
CA LEU A 89 6.73 3.16 -13.66
C LEU A 89 7.71 2.09 -14.18
N SER A 90 7.92 2.00 -15.49
CA SER A 90 8.89 1.06 -16.08
C SER A 90 10.31 1.36 -15.63
N GLY A 91 10.68 2.65 -15.51
CA GLY A 91 11.98 3.05 -14.97
C GLY A 91 12.18 2.60 -13.53
N ILE A 92 11.18 2.79 -12.67
CA ILE A 92 11.19 2.36 -11.27
C ILE A 92 11.35 0.84 -11.19
N LYS A 93 10.51 0.07 -11.91
CA LYS A 93 10.58 -1.40 -11.91
C LYS A 93 11.95 -1.90 -12.36
N ARG A 94 12.52 -1.30 -13.42
CA ARG A 94 13.86 -1.66 -13.90
C ARG A 94 14.95 -1.37 -12.88
N GLU A 95 14.90 -0.24 -12.18
CA GLU A 95 15.87 0.10 -11.13
C GLU A 95 15.78 -0.84 -9.92
N LEU A 96 14.60 -1.37 -9.64
CA LEU A 96 14.36 -2.31 -8.54
C LEU A 96 14.45 -3.78 -8.95
N SER A 97 14.75 -4.07 -10.23
CA SER A 97 14.78 -5.44 -10.79
C SER A 97 13.48 -6.22 -10.56
N LEU A 98 12.33 -5.52 -10.60
CA LEU A 98 11.00 -6.13 -10.48
C LEU A 98 10.48 -6.55 -11.85
N ALA A 99 9.90 -7.74 -11.94
CA ALA A 99 9.14 -8.14 -13.12
C ALA A 99 7.83 -7.31 -13.26
N GLU A 100 7.19 -7.34 -14.44
CA GLU A 100 5.97 -6.56 -14.68
C GLU A 100 4.81 -6.93 -13.75
N GLU A 101 4.70 -8.21 -13.38
CA GLU A 101 3.67 -8.72 -12.46
C GLU A 101 4.07 -8.60 -10.99
N GLU A 102 5.35 -8.32 -10.71
CA GLU A 102 5.85 -8.20 -9.34
C GLU A 102 5.70 -6.77 -8.83
N GLU A 103 5.21 -6.65 -7.59
CA GLU A 103 5.06 -5.39 -6.89
C GLU A 103 6.13 -5.18 -5.82
N THR A 104 6.61 -6.24 -5.17
CA THR A 104 7.52 -6.14 -4.02
C THR A 104 8.83 -6.86 -4.28
N THR A 105 9.94 -6.24 -3.91
CA THR A 105 11.28 -6.79 -4.09
C THR A 105 11.53 -7.99 -3.17
N GLN A 106 12.40 -8.91 -3.58
CA GLN A 106 12.68 -10.15 -2.82
C GLN A 106 13.24 -9.88 -1.42
N ASP A 107 13.99 -8.79 -1.26
CA ASP A 107 14.55 -8.32 0.01
C ASP A 107 13.53 -7.61 0.92
N LYS A 108 12.29 -7.40 0.44
CA LYS A 108 11.23 -6.63 1.12
C LYS A 108 11.66 -5.20 1.48
N GLU A 109 12.57 -4.59 0.72
CA GLU A 109 12.93 -3.18 0.92
C GLU A 109 11.98 -2.24 0.17
N PHE A 110 11.41 -2.66 -0.97
CA PHE A 110 10.55 -1.81 -1.80
C PHE A 110 9.27 -2.50 -2.26
N THR A 111 8.17 -1.76 -2.27
CA THR A 111 6.92 -2.12 -2.96
C THR A 111 6.53 -1.01 -3.93
N VAL A 112 6.22 -1.37 -5.17
CA VAL A 112 5.80 -0.49 -6.26
C VAL A 112 4.37 -0.82 -6.64
N GLU A 113 3.47 0.13 -6.46
CA GLU A 113 2.05 0.00 -6.75
C GLU A 113 1.65 0.93 -7.90
N LYS A 114 0.78 0.42 -8.76
CA LYS A 114 0.13 1.20 -9.81
C LYS A 114 -1.28 1.54 -9.37
N VAL A 115 -1.62 2.83 -9.35
CA VAL A 115 -2.99 3.26 -9.03
C VAL A 115 -3.62 4.02 -10.19
N ALA A 116 -4.94 3.92 -10.29
CA ALA A 116 -5.70 4.57 -11.34
C ALA A 116 -5.73 6.09 -11.20
N CYS A 117 -5.76 6.66 -9.99
CA CYS A 117 -5.73 8.11 -9.81
C CYS A 117 -5.33 8.47 -8.37
N LEU A 118 -4.55 9.53 -8.22
CA LEU A 118 -4.23 10.14 -6.92
C LEU A 118 -4.93 11.49 -6.70
N GLY A 119 -5.73 11.97 -7.65
CA GLY A 119 -6.43 13.26 -7.56
C GLY A 119 -5.56 14.51 -7.78
N PHE A 120 -4.24 14.36 -7.93
CA PHE A 120 -3.30 15.48 -8.11
C PHE A 120 -3.04 15.85 -9.59
N CYS A 121 -4.10 15.93 -10.42
CA CYS A 121 -3.96 16.11 -11.87
C CYS A 121 -3.19 17.37 -12.29
N SER A 122 -3.30 18.47 -11.53
CA SER A 122 -2.56 19.72 -11.77
C SER A 122 -1.03 19.58 -11.62
N PHE A 123 -0.59 18.51 -10.95
CA PHE A 123 0.81 18.17 -10.75
C PHE A 123 1.23 16.93 -11.54
N ALA A 124 0.47 16.48 -12.53
CA ALA A 124 0.84 15.32 -13.32
C ALA A 124 2.18 15.51 -14.08
N PRO A 125 3.04 14.47 -14.18
CA PRO A 125 2.96 13.14 -13.53
C PRO A 125 3.21 13.17 -12.01
N VAL A 126 2.56 12.25 -11.29
CA VAL A 126 2.65 12.16 -9.81
C VAL A 126 3.08 10.76 -9.37
N VAL A 127 4.02 10.71 -8.44
CA VAL A 127 4.44 9.51 -7.71
C VAL A 127 4.42 9.84 -6.21
N LEU A 128 3.94 8.92 -5.38
CA LEU A 128 4.12 8.98 -3.92
C LEU A 128 5.28 8.07 -3.52
N ILE A 129 6.14 8.53 -2.62
CA ILE A 129 7.18 7.69 -1.98
C ILE A 129 7.01 7.84 -0.48
N ASN A 130 6.68 6.76 0.22
CA ASN A 130 6.43 6.75 1.67
C ASN A 130 5.43 7.82 2.15
N GLY A 131 4.43 8.14 1.31
CA GLY A 131 3.42 9.18 1.59
C GLY A 131 3.81 10.58 1.12
N GLU A 132 5.06 10.82 0.71
CA GLU A 132 5.50 12.11 0.17
C GLU A 132 5.14 12.24 -1.31
N VAL A 133 4.54 13.38 -1.68
CA VAL A 133 4.05 13.65 -3.05
C VAL A 133 5.18 14.21 -3.92
N HIS A 134 5.51 13.50 -5.00
CA HIS A 134 6.40 13.96 -6.06
C HIS A 134 5.59 14.31 -7.32
N GLY A 135 5.25 15.59 -7.45
CA GLY A 135 4.52 16.14 -8.60
C GLY A 135 5.42 16.78 -9.66
N LYS A 136 4.89 16.96 -10.87
CA LYS A 136 5.57 17.48 -12.07
C LYS A 136 6.90 16.76 -12.31
N THR A 137 6.91 15.47 -12.01
CA THR A 137 8.12 14.66 -11.95
C THR A 137 8.32 13.85 -13.24
N ASN A 138 9.52 13.29 -13.39
CA ASN A 138 9.86 12.31 -14.42
C ASN A 138 10.69 11.17 -13.80
N ALA A 139 11.24 10.27 -14.60
CA ALA A 139 11.96 9.10 -14.07
C ALA A 139 13.20 9.50 -13.25
N ASP A 140 14.02 10.44 -13.71
CA ASP A 140 15.33 10.76 -13.12
C ASP A 140 15.31 11.16 -11.63
N PRO A 141 14.49 12.13 -11.18
CA PRO A 141 14.42 12.50 -9.77
C PRO A 141 13.86 11.37 -8.90
N ILE A 142 12.93 10.57 -9.43
CA ILE A 142 12.36 9.43 -8.71
C ILE A 142 13.42 8.33 -8.53
N LEU A 143 14.16 8.00 -9.59
CA LEU A 143 15.25 7.04 -9.52
C LEU A 143 16.36 7.49 -8.56
N LYS A 144 16.66 8.79 -8.54
CA LYS A 144 17.61 9.36 -7.59
C LYS A 144 17.13 9.18 -6.15
N GLU A 145 15.84 9.38 -5.88
CA GLU A 145 15.28 9.19 -4.54
C GLU A 145 15.31 7.72 -4.12
N ILE A 146 14.94 6.79 -5.02
CA ILE A 146 15.05 5.34 -4.78
C ILE A 146 16.47 4.94 -4.42
N ARG A 147 17.48 5.45 -5.15
CA ARG A 147 18.90 5.15 -4.85
C ARG A 147 19.34 5.69 -3.50
N LYS A 148 18.82 6.83 -3.04
CA LYS A 148 19.11 7.32 -1.69
C LYS A 148 18.52 6.40 -0.63
N LEU A 149 17.30 5.90 -0.84
CA LEU A 149 16.64 4.97 0.08
C LEU A 149 17.36 3.62 0.14
N LYS A 150 17.90 3.12 -0.98
CA LYS A 150 18.73 1.90 -1.00
C LYS A 150 20.02 1.99 -0.16
N ASN A 151 20.54 3.19 0.02
CA ASN A 151 21.82 3.43 0.70
C ASN A 151 21.66 3.83 2.18
N LYS A 152 20.44 3.81 2.72
CA LYS A 152 20.11 4.12 4.12
C LYS A 152 19.81 2.84 4.90
#